data_AF-A0A519HS97-F1
#
_entry.id   AF-A0A519HS97-F1
#
_cell.length_a   1.000
_cell.length_b   1.000
_cell.length_c   1.000
_cell.angle_alpha   90.00
_cell.angle_beta   90.00
_cell.angle_gamma   90.00
#
_symmetry.space_group_name_H-M   'P 1'
#
loop_
_entity.id
_entity.type
_entity.pdbx_description
1 polymer ?
#
loop_
_entity_poly.entity_id
_entity_poly.type
_entity_poly.pdbx_seq_one_letter_code
_entity_poly.pdbx_strand_id
1 'polypeptide(L)'
;MRRLGRPPSAAPVEVSEILRLVWPHLATVVVVLALSALCIWLLSAARGYVGSEGLTAKSQRDAVVQLLRYADTGDEEYFRAYEAAMRVPLGSTVARRELEKPSPDYDVVRAALLQARSHPGDIAAMVAFFRWFHAHPGFDRAMARWAECDVHLTSIEAAARKLQGLHAAAVGTTPDKDALELLKDEVLDASIRLAPLEDALAQSIAQTARDLAVLLYAVQALLALSLVVAAVQLSRRILARGRQVEQNFRELSRRLDLATRGSSDGFWDWDLSRRLLFHSD
;
A
#
# COMPACT_ATOMS: atom_id res chain seq x y z
N MET A 1 58.36 -47.53 7.47
CA MET A 1 57.50 -46.56 6.75
C MET A 1 56.24 -46.27 7.58
N ARG A 2 56.27 -45.21 8.40
CA ARG A 2 55.12 -44.76 9.21
C ARG A 2 54.21 -43.90 8.31
N ARG A 3 52.93 -44.27 8.19
CA ARG A 3 51.93 -43.49 7.44
C ARG A 3 51.76 -42.12 8.12
N LEU A 4 52.16 -41.05 7.43
CA LEU A 4 51.85 -39.67 7.81
C LEU A 4 50.32 -39.52 7.82
N GLY A 5 49.76 -39.21 8.99
CA GLY A 5 48.34 -38.90 9.15
C GLY A 5 47.98 -37.71 8.26
N ARG A 6 46.98 -37.90 7.41
CA ARG A 6 46.43 -36.87 6.52
C ARG A 6 45.93 -35.71 7.41
N PRO A 7 46.26 -34.44 7.11
CA PRO A 7 45.75 -33.31 7.90
C PRO A 7 44.21 -33.29 7.84
N PRO A 8 43.53 -32.90 8.93
CA PRO A 8 42.07 -32.78 8.92
C PRO A 8 41.67 -31.75 7.87
N SER A 9 40.95 -32.19 6.84
CA SER A 9 40.35 -31.27 5.87
C SER A 9 39.33 -30.42 6.61
N ALA A 10 39.49 -29.10 6.59
CA ALA A 10 38.40 -28.21 6.95
C ALA A 10 37.21 -28.57 6.07
N ALA A 11 36.13 -29.09 6.67
CA ALA A 11 34.93 -29.43 5.92
C ALA A 11 34.49 -28.18 5.14
N PRO A 12 34.25 -28.28 3.82
CA PRO A 12 33.79 -27.14 3.04
C PRO A 12 32.49 -26.64 3.67
N VAL A 13 32.40 -25.32 3.93
CA VAL A 13 31.15 -24.72 4.38
C VAL A 13 30.13 -25.03 3.30
N GLU A 14 29.16 -25.89 3.61
CA GLU A 14 28.16 -26.25 2.62
C GLU A 14 27.30 -25.03 2.31
N VAL A 15 27.02 -24.81 1.03
CA VAL A 15 26.14 -23.73 0.55
C VAL A 15 24.80 -23.73 1.29
N SER A 16 24.35 -24.90 1.75
CA SER A 16 23.14 -25.10 2.56
C SER A 16 23.17 -24.41 3.94
N GLU A 17 24.34 -24.27 4.57
CA GLU A 17 24.49 -23.59 5.86
C GLU A 17 24.49 -22.07 5.71
N ILE A 18 25.15 -21.56 4.66
CA ILE A 18 25.14 -20.13 4.32
C ILE A 18 23.72 -19.71 3.94
N LEU A 19 23.03 -20.51 3.13
CA LEU A 19 21.67 -20.20 2.69
C LEU A 19 20.70 -20.17 3.87
N ARG A 20 20.78 -21.14 4.81
CA ARG A 20 19.96 -21.16 6.04
C ARG A 20 20.17 -19.90 6.91
N LEU A 21 21.38 -19.35 6.92
CA LEU A 21 21.72 -18.17 7.70
C LEU A 21 21.25 -16.87 7.03
N VAL A 22 21.33 -16.77 5.70
CA VAL A 22 21.07 -15.55 4.93
C VAL A 22 19.60 -15.43 4.50
N TRP A 23 18.93 -16.54 4.20
CA TRP A 23 17.51 -16.61 3.81
C TRP A 23 16.55 -15.72 4.63
N PRO A 24 16.52 -15.77 5.98
CA PRO A 24 15.55 -14.99 6.73
C PRO A 24 15.76 -13.48 6.57
N HIS A 25 17.01 -13.04 6.35
CA HIS A 25 17.32 -11.62 6.11
C HIS A 25 16.83 -11.18 4.73
N LEU A 26 17.05 -12.01 3.70
CA LEU A 26 16.53 -11.75 2.36
C LEU A 26 15.00 -11.73 2.37
N ALA A 27 14.36 -12.66 3.08
CA ALA A 27 12.92 -12.69 3.25
C ALA A 27 12.42 -11.40 3.91
N THR A 28 13.06 -10.94 4.99
CA THR A 28 12.71 -9.67 5.64
C THR A 28 12.85 -8.47 4.70
N VAL A 29 13.92 -8.41 3.89
CA VAL A 29 14.09 -7.33 2.89
C VAL A 29 12.94 -7.34 1.88
N VAL A 30 12.57 -8.51 1.35
CA VAL A 30 11.43 -8.64 0.43
C VAL A 30 10.12 -8.20 1.09
N VAL A 31 9.89 -8.58 2.36
CA VAL A 31 8.71 -8.16 3.11
C VAL A 31 8.68 -6.64 3.30
N VAL A 32 9.81 -6.01 3.67
CA VAL A 32 9.90 -4.55 3.81
C VAL A 32 9.57 -3.86 2.49
N LEU A 33 10.14 -4.31 1.37
CA LEU A 33 9.86 -3.78 0.05
C LEU A 33 8.37 -3.94 -0.34
N ALA A 34 7.78 -5.10 -0.04
CA ALA A 34 6.36 -5.34 -0.29
C ALA A 34 5.47 -4.43 0.57
N LEU A 35 5.79 -4.21 1.84
CA LEU A 35 5.06 -3.29 2.73
C LEU A 35 5.22 -1.82 2.28
N SER A 36 6.41 -1.44 1.81
CA SER A 36 6.63 -0.12 1.19
C SER A 36 5.74 0.07 -0.03
N ALA A 37 5.71 -0.91 -0.95
CA ALA A 37 4.88 -0.87 -2.14
C ALA A 37 3.39 -0.80 -1.79
N LEU A 38 2.94 -1.60 -0.80
CA LEU A 38 1.57 -1.56 -0.28
C LEU A 38 1.22 -0.18 0.29
N CYS A 39 2.13 0.44 1.04
CA CYS A 39 1.91 1.78 1.60
C CYS A 39 1.76 2.85 0.50
N ILE A 40 2.62 2.81 -0.54
CA ILE A 40 2.53 3.73 -1.69
C ILE A 40 1.22 3.53 -2.44
N TRP A 41 0.83 2.27 -2.66
CA TRP A 41 -0.41 1.91 -3.32
C TRP A 41 -1.64 2.40 -2.53
N LEU A 42 -1.64 2.21 -1.21
CA LEU A 42 -2.69 2.66 -0.30
C LEU A 42 -2.87 4.18 -0.32
N LEU A 43 -1.76 4.92 -0.22
CA LEU A 43 -1.79 6.38 -0.28
C LEU A 43 -2.23 6.87 -1.67
N SER A 44 -1.90 6.14 -2.74
CA SER A 44 -2.36 6.45 -4.10
C SER A 44 -3.87 6.24 -4.25
N ALA A 45 -4.43 5.16 -3.68
CA ALA A 45 -5.87 4.95 -3.65
C ALA A 45 -6.59 6.06 -2.88
N ALA A 46 -6.08 6.43 -1.70
CA ALA A 46 -6.65 7.50 -0.89
C ALA A 46 -6.61 8.86 -1.60
N ARG A 47 -5.50 9.18 -2.28
CA ARG A 47 -5.39 10.36 -3.15
C ARG A 47 -6.42 10.33 -4.28
N GLY A 48 -6.64 9.17 -4.89
CA GLY A 48 -7.66 8.98 -5.92
C GLY A 48 -9.06 9.32 -5.42
N TYR A 49 -9.45 8.81 -4.25
CA TYR A 49 -10.74 9.13 -3.62
C TYR A 49 -10.88 10.62 -3.30
N VAL A 50 -9.91 11.20 -2.59
CA VAL A 50 -9.97 12.62 -2.20
C VAL A 50 -10.01 13.54 -3.43
N GLY A 51 -9.23 13.22 -4.47
CA GLY A 51 -9.25 13.96 -5.73
C GLY A 51 -10.60 13.84 -6.46
N SER A 52 -11.18 12.64 -6.49
CA SER A 52 -12.48 12.38 -7.12
C SER A 52 -13.62 13.09 -6.39
N GLU A 53 -13.61 13.08 -5.06
CA GLU A 53 -14.60 13.81 -4.23
C GLU A 53 -14.53 15.32 -4.48
N GLY A 54 -13.33 15.90 -4.53
CA GLY A 54 -13.18 17.34 -4.83
C GLY A 54 -13.76 17.74 -6.19
N LEU A 55 -13.60 16.90 -7.22
CA LEU A 55 -14.20 17.12 -8.54
C LEU A 55 -15.71 16.91 -8.54
N THR A 56 -16.19 15.94 -7.77
CA THR A 56 -17.61 15.63 -7.58
C THR A 56 -18.33 16.81 -6.93
N ALA A 57 -17.83 17.28 -5.78
CA ALA A 57 -18.38 18.43 -5.04
C ALA A 57 -18.36 19.73 -5.88
N LYS A 58 -17.32 19.92 -6.73
CA LYS A 58 -17.29 21.06 -7.65
C LYS A 58 -18.36 20.96 -8.73
N SER A 59 -18.53 19.79 -9.32
CA SER A 59 -19.51 19.56 -10.39
C SER A 59 -20.94 19.63 -9.86
N GLN A 60 -21.19 19.14 -8.64
CA GLN A 60 -22.47 19.28 -7.96
C GLN A 60 -22.84 20.76 -7.73
N ARG A 61 -21.88 21.59 -7.27
CA ARG A 61 -22.12 23.03 -7.09
C ARG A 61 -22.41 23.74 -8.41
N ASP A 62 -21.69 23.39 -9.47
CA ASP A 62 -21.97 23.91 -10.81
C ASP A 62 -23.39 23.51 -11.27
N ALA A 63 -23.76 22.23 -11.09
CA ALA A 63 -25.10 21.75 -11.39
C ALA A 63 -26.20 22.56 -10.69
N VAL A 64 -26.05 22.81 -9.38
CA VAL A 64 -27.01 23.63 -8.62
C VAL A 64 -27.12 25.04 -9.20
N VAL A 65 -25.98 25.69 -9.52
CA VAL A 65 -25.99 27.03 -10.11
C VAL A 65 -26.73 27.04 -11.46
N GLN A 66 -26.47 26.07 -12.33
CA GLN A 66 -27.16 25.97 -13.61
C GLN A 66 -28.66 25.69 -13.43
N LEU A 67 -29.03 24.83 -12.47
CA LEU A 67 -30.43 24.50 -12.21
C LEU A 67 -31.22 25.71 -11.68
N LEU A 68 -30.62 26.53 -10.81
CA LEU A 68 -31.26 27.74 -10.32
C LEU A 68 -31.45 28.78 -11.45
N ARG A 69 -30.45 28.93 -12.34
CA ARG A 69 -30.61 29.77 -13.55
C ARG A 69 -31.72 29.25 -14.46
N TYR A 70 -31.83 27.94 -14.62
CA TYR A 70 -32.94 27.34 -15.34
C TYR A 70 -34.29 27.64 -14.65
N ALA A 71 -34.36 27.51 -13.33
CA ALA A 71 -35.57 27.80 -12.56
C ALA A 71 -36.07 29.24 -12.82
N ASP A 72 -35.15 30.22 -12.87
CA ASP A 72 -35.48 31.63 -13.10
C ASP A 72 -35.85 31.96 -14.55
N THR A 73 -35.24 31.28 -15.53
CA THR A 73 -35.31 31.68 -16.95
C THR A 73 -36.14 30.75 -17.83
N GLY A 74 -36.28 29.48 -17.45
CA GLY A 74 -36.82 28.42 -18.30
C GLY A 74 -35.94 28.07 -19.51
N ASP A 75 -34.72 28.61 -19.61
CA ASP A 75 -33.83 28.38 -20.76
C ASP A 75 -33.18 26.99 -20.69
N GLU A 76 -33.55 26.13 -21.65
CA GLU A 76 -33.11 24.75 -21.76
C GLU A 76 -31.57 24.60 -21.88
N GLU A 77 -30.83 25.65 -22.25
CA GLU A 77 -29.37 25.62 -22.20
C GLU A 77 -28.86 25.41 -20.77
N TYR A 78 -29.45 26.09 -19.78
CA TYR A 78 -29.09 25.91 -18.38
C TYR A 78 -29.48 24.52 -17.87
N PHE A 79 -30.61 23.97 -18.32
CA PHE A 79 -30.99 22.61 -17.95
C PHE A 79 -30.01 21.56 -18.48
N ARG A 80 -29.61 21.68 -19.76
CA ARG A 80 -28.58 20.79 -20.34
C ARG A 80 -27.24 20.92 -19.62
N ALA A 81 -26.85 22.13 -19.20
CA ALA A 81 -25.64 22.35 -18.43
C ALA A 81 -25.73 21.72 -17.03
N TYR A 82 -26.89 21.82 -16.36
CA TYR A 82 -27.18 21.09 -15.12
C TYR A 82 -27.02 19.58 -15.30
N GLU A 83 -27.65 19.00 -16.32
CA GLU A 83 -27.58 17.56 -16.56
C GLU A 83 -26.13 17.12 -16.79
N ALA A 84 -25.38 17.85 -17.62
CA ALA A 84 -23.97 17.57 -17.90
C ALA A 84 -23.11 17.60 -16.62
N ALA A 85 -23.33 18.59 -15.75
CA ALA A 85 -22.62 18.70 -14.48
C ALA A 85 -23.01 17.59 -13.49
N MET A 86 -24.29 17.22 -13.41
CA MET A 86 -24.78 16.12 -12.56
C MET A 86 -24.26 14.74 -12.95
N ARG A 87 -23.88 14.53 -14.22
CA ARG A 87 -23.28 13.26 -14.64
C ARG A 87 -22.07 12.87 -13.80
N VAL A 88 -21.29 13.83 -13.33
CA VAL A 88 -20.08 13.57 -12.53
C VAL A 88 -20.42 12.92 -11.18
N PRO A 89 -21.21 13.55 -10.27
CA PRO A 89 -21.62 12.92 -9.01
C PRO A 89 -22.42 11.63 -9.22
N LEU A 90 -23.29 11.56 -10.23
CA LEU A 90 -24.04 10.33 -10.50
C LEU A 90 -23.14 9.18 -10.96
N GLY A 91 -22.06 9.48 -11.70
CA GLY A 91 -21.03 8.50 -12.04
C GLY A 91 -20.36 7.91 -10.79
N SER A 92 -20.03 8.76 -9.82
CA SER A 92 -19.50 8.35 -8.51
C SER A 92 -20.46 7.41 -7.78
N THR A 93 -21.75 7.75 -7.74
CA THR A 93 -22.81 6.89 -7.16
C THR A 93 -22.92 5.53 -7.87
N VAL A 94 -22.92 5.52 -9.20
CA VAL A 94 -22.98 4.27 -9.98
C VAL A 94 -21.77 3.38 -9.67
N ALA A 95 -20.57 3.94 -9.66
CA ALA A 95 -19.35 3.19 -9.36
C ALA A 95 -19.39 2.57 -7.95
N ARG A 96 -19.80 3.35 -6.93
CA ARG A 96 -19.93 2.87 -5.55
C ARG A 96 -20.93 1.71 -5.45
N ARG A 97 -22.16 1.90 -5.96
CA ARG A 97 -23.22 0.88 -5.91
C ARG A 97 -22.83 -0.39 -6.64
N GLU A 98 -22.12 -0.28 -7.76
CA GLU A 98 -21.61 -1.44 -8.49
C GLU A 98 -20.56 -2.19 -7.66
N LEU A 99 -19.64 -1.47 -7.01
CA LEU A 99 -18.61 -2.05 -6.15
C LEU A 99 -19.15 -2.73 -4.88
N GLU A 100 -20.34 -2.34 -4.41
CA GLU A 100 -21.04 -2.94 -3.27
C GLU A 100 -21.71 -4.27 -3.59
N LYS A 101 -21.90 -4.60 -4.87
CA LYS A 101 -22.46 -5.89 -5.26
C LYS A 101 -21.54 -7.05 -4.84
N PRO A 102 -22.10 -8.24 -4.56
CA PRO A 102 -21.29 -9.44 -4.32
C PRO A 102 -20.31 -9.71 -5.48
N SER A 103 -20.78 -9.55 -6.71
CA SER A 103 -20.00 -9.66 -7.95
C SER A 103 -20.12 -8.38 -8.79
N PRO A 104 -19.22 -7.40 -8.60
CA PRO A 104 -19.21 -6.16 -9.38
C PRO A 104 -18.85 -6.39 -10.86
N ASP A 105 -19.47 -5.63 -11.75
CA ASP A 105 -18.98 -5.46 -13.12
C ASP A 105 -17.90 -4.37 -13.17
N TYR A 106 -16.64 -4.77 -13.35
CA TYR A 106 -15.51 -3.84 -13.34
C TYR A 106 -15.46 -2.90 -14.55
N ASP A 107 -16.08 -3.26 -15.67
CA ASP A 107 -16.15 -2.37 -16.84
C ASP A 107 -17.16 -1.24 -16.58
N VAL A 108 -18.28 -1.56 -15.93
CA VAL A 108 -19.25 -0.56 -15.45
C VAL A 108 -18.62 0.36 -14.42
N VAL A 109 -17.89 -0.19 -13.43
CA VAL A 109 -17.18 0.62 -12.43
C VAL A 109 -16.18 1.56 -13.09
N ARG A 110 -15.37 1.05 -14.03
CA ARG A 110 -14.36 1.85 -14.72
C ARG A 110 -15.00 2.97 -15.54
N ALA A 111 -16.06 2.68 -16.28
CA ALA A 111 -16.79 3.69 -17.05
C ALA A 111 -17.39 4.77 -16.14
N ALA A 112 -17.98 4.36 -15.02
CA ALA A 112 -18.61 5.24 -14.05
C ALA A 112 -17.59 6.15 -13.34
N LEU A 113 -16.42 5.62 -12.94
CA LEU A 113 -15.33 6.42 -12.37
C LEU A 113 -14.70 7.39 -13.37
N LEU A 114 -14.59 7.01 -14.65
CA LEU A 114 -14.16 7.94 -15.70
C LEU A 114 -15.18 9.07 -15.91
N GLN A 115 -16.48 8.76 -15.89
CA GLN A 115 -17.54 9.76 -15.92
C GLN A 115 -17.48 10.69 -14.69
N ALA A 116 -17.17 10.13 -13.52
CA ALA A 116 -16.91 10.87 -12.29
C ALA A 116 -15.60 11.69 -12.33
N ARG A 117 -14.88 11.67 -13.45
CA ARG A 117 -13.61 12.36 -13.66
C ARG A 117 -12.49 11.92 -12.72
N SER A 118 -12.59 10.70 -12.16
CA SER A 118 -11.47 10.10 -11.45
C SER A 118 -10.29 9.93 -12.40
N HIS A 119 -9.06 10.14 -11.89
CA HIS A 119 -7.88 10.02 -12.73
C HIS A 119 -7.65 8.55 -13.15
N PRO A 120 -7.43 8.25 -14.45
CA PRO A 120 -7.33 6.86 -14.94
C PRO A 120 -6.26 6.02 -14.24
N GLY A 121 -5.15 6.65 -13.84
CA GLY A 121 -4.07 5.99 -13.11
C GLY A 121 -4.42 5.58 -11.67
N ASP A 122 -5.50 6.14 -11.11
CA ASP A 122 -5.90 5.90 -9.72
C ASP A 122 -7.03 4.88 -9.61
N ILE A 123 -7.80 4.70 -10.69
CA ILE A 123 -9.00 3.83 -10.73
C ILE A 123 -8.70 2.42 -10.22
N ALA A 124 -7.62 1.78 -10.71
CA ALA A 124 -7.30 0.41 -10.33
C ALA A 124 -7.02 0.29 -8.81
N ALA A 125 -6.30 1.26 -8.24
CA ALA A 125 -6.01 1.30 -6.82
C ALA A 125 -7.26 1.60 -5.99
N MET A 126 -8.11 2.54 -6.44
CA MET A 126 -9.39 2.85 -5.79
C MET A 126 -10.30 1.61 -5.73
N VAL A 127 -10.48 0.91 -6.85
CA VAL A 127 -11.32 -0.28 -6.96
C VAL A 127 -10.84 -1.40 -6.04
N ALA A 128 -9.55 -1.74 -6.09
CA ALA A 128 -9.00 -2.78 -5.23
C ALA A 128 -9.03 -2.37 -3.75
N PHE A 129 -8.81 -1.09 -3.42
CA PHE A 129 -8.97 -0.59 -2.05
C PHE A 129 -10.40 -0.76 -1.54
N PHE A 130 -11.40 -0.37 -2.33
CA PHE A 130 -12.81 -0.59 -1.97
C PHE A 130 -13.07 -2.05 -1.63
N ARG A 131 -12.67 -2.97 -2.51
CA ARG A 131 -12.98 -4.40 -2.37
C ARG A 131 -12.26 -5.04 -1.18
N TRP A 132 -11.01 -4.68 -0.92
CA TRP A 132 -10.25 -5.26 0.19
C TRP A 132 -10.66 -4.70 1.55
N PHE A 133 -11.06 -3.43 1.59
CA PHE A 133 -11.34 -2.73 2.86
C PHE A 133 -12.83 -2.50 3.13
N HIS A 134 -13.75 -2.97 2.27
CA HIS A 134 -15.20 -2.77 2.45
C HIS A 134 -15.70 -3.19 3.84
N ALA A 135 -15.18 -4.29 4.39
CA ALA A 135 -15.57 -4.80 5.72
C ALA A 135 -14.86 -4.11 6.89
N HIS A 136 -13.90 -3.21 6.65
CA HIS A 136 -13.21 -2.50 7.71
C HIS A 136 -14.15 -1.43 8.32
N PRO A 137 -14.36 -1.38 9.64
CA PRO A 137 -15.36 -0.50 10.26
C PRO A 137 -15.19 1.00 9.92
N GLY A 138 -13.95 1.45 9.74
CA GLY A 138 -13.67 2.84 9.33
C GLY A 138 -14.10 3.14 7.89
N PHE A 139 -13.97 2.16 6.99
CA PHE A 139 -14.35 2.31 5.60
C PHE A 139 -15.85 2.12 5.40
N ASP A 140 -16.46 1.15 6.09
CA ASP A 140 -17.91 0.93 6.11
C ASP A 140 -18.67 2.21 6.54
N ARG A 141 -18.22 2.87 7.62
CA ARG A 141 -18.76 4.18 8.03
C ARG A 141 -18.58 5.27 6.98
N ALA A 142 -17.49 5.25 6.22
CA ALA A 142 -17.30 6.20 5.12
C ALA A 142 -18.31 5.93 3.99
N MET A 143 -18.54 4.66 3.64
CA MET A 143 -19.50 4.27 2.61
C MET A 143 -20.95 4.58 3.01
N ALA A 144 -21.30 4.41 4.29
CA ALA A 144 -22.60 4.82 4.81
C ALA A 144 -22.85 6.34 4.60
N ARG A 145 -21.86 7.19 4.91
CA ARG A 145 -21.96 8.64 4.64
C ARG A 145 -22.07 8.96 3.16
N TRP A 146 -21.34 8.23 2.31
CA TRP A 146 -21.49 8.38 0.86
C TRP A 146 -22.91 7.98 0.41
N ALA A 147 -23.49 6.93 0.97
CA ALA A 147 -24.87 6.57 0.68
C ALA A 147 -25.88 7.66 1.15
N GLU A 148 -25.58 8.39 2.22
CA GLU A 148 -26.38 9.57 2.62
C GLU A 148 -26.27 10.72 1.61
N CYS A 149 -25.09 10.95 1.02
CA CYS A 149 -24.91 11.94 -0.05
C CYS A 149 -25.84 11.65 -1.26
N ASP A 150 -25.99 10.38 -1.64
CA ASP A 150 -26.86 9.96 -2.74
C ASP A 150 -28.33 10.40 -2.55
N VAL A 151 -28.80 10.44 -1.30
CA VAL A 151 -30.18 10.85 -0.98
C VAL A 151 -30.39 12.31 -1.37
N HIS A 152 -29.44 13.19 -1.05
CA HIS A 152 -29.52 14.60 -1.42
C HIS A 152 -29.33 14.82 -2.92
N LEU A 153 -28.46 14.05 -3.59
CA LEU A 153 -28.35 14.08 -5.06
C LEU A 153 -29.68 13.69 -5.72
N THR A 154 -30.34 12.63 -5.22
CA THR A 154 -31.65 12.18 -5.72
C THR A 154 -32.73 13.26 -5.50
N SER A 155 -32.67 13.99 -4.38
CA SER A 155 -33.58 15.11 -4.11
C SER A 155 -33.41 16.24 -5.12
N ILE A 156 -32.16 16.59 -5.47
CA ILE A 156 -31.85 17.59 -6.49
C ILE A 156 -32.38 17.15 -7.86
N GLU A 157 -32.17 15.89 -8.26
CA GLU A 157 -32.73 15.34 -9.50
C GLU A 157 -34.26 15.36 -9.54
N ALA A 158 -34.92 15.06 -8.41
CA ALA A 158 -36.36 15.11 -8.31
C ALA A 158 -36.89 16.54 -8.47
N ALA A 159 -36.27 17.51 -7.79
CA ALA A 159 -36.62 18.93 -7.92
C ALA A 159 -36.38 19.44 -9.34
N ALA A 160 -35.27 19.04 -9.99
CA ALA A 160 -34.98 19.41 -11.37
C ALA A 160 -36.06 18.94 -12.36
N ARG A 161 -36.53 17.70 -12.23
CA ARG A 161 -37.64 17.18 -13.06
C ARG A 161 -38.94 17.94 -12.82
N LYS A 162 -39.25 18.32 -11.58
CA LYS A 162 -40.43 19.14 -11.27
C LYS A 162 -40.32 20.54 -11.88
N LEU A 163 -39.16 21.19 -11.77
CA LEU A 163 -38.88 22.49 -12.41
C LEU A 163 -39.08 22.42 -13.93
N GLN A 164 -38.55 21.37 -14.56
CA GLN A 164 -38.73 21.15 -16.00
C GLN A 164 -40.20 20.98 -16.37
N GLY A 165 -40.96 20.22 -15.58
CA GLY A 165 -42.41 20.06 -15.76
C GLY A 165 -43.19 21.37 -15.64
N LEU A 166 -42.83 22.24 -14.68
CA LEU A 166 -43.46 23.56 -14.52
C LEU A 166 -43.20 24.47 -15.71
N HIS A 167 -41.96 24.55 -16.19
CA HIS A 167 -41.62 25.36 -17.36
C HIS A 167 -42.27 24.82 -18.65
N ALA A 168 -42.31 23.50 -18.83
CA ALA A 168 -42.99 22.88 -19.97
C ALA A 168 -44.51 23.11 -19.96
N ALA A 169 -45.15 23.12 -18.78
CA ALA A 169 -46.58 23.41 -18.65
C ALA A 169 -46.91 24.90 -18.82
N ALA A 170 -45.94 25.79 -18.63
CA ALA A 170 -46.09 27.23 -18.72
C ALA A 170 -45.78 27.80 -20.12
N VAL A 171 -45.64 26.97 -21.16
CA VAL A 171 -45.37 27.45 -22.52
C VAL A 171 -46.54 28.34 -22.99
N GLY A 172 -46.29 29.64 -23.14
CA GLY A 172 -47.29 30.64 -23.51
C GLY A 172 -48.02 31.28 -22.33
N THR A 173 -47.66 30.93 -21.09
CA THR A 173 -48.17 31.53 -19.84
C THR A 173 -47.02 31.82 -18.88
N THR A 174 -47.31 32.36 -17.70
CA THR A 174 -46.30 32.55 -16.66
C THR A 174 -46.29 31.32 -15.74
N PRO A 175 -45.13 30.73 -15.43
CA PRO A 175 -45.05 29.62 -14.48
C PRO A 175 -45.50 30.05 -13.08
N ASP A 176 -45.97 29.08 -12.29
CA ASP A 176 -46.30 29.29 -10.88
C ASP A 176 -45.04 29.66 -10.09
N LYS A 177 -44.95 30.94 -9.69
CA LYS A 177 -43.78 31.50 -9.01
C LYS A 177 -43.57 30.92 -7.62
N ASP A 178 -44.64 30.65 -6.88
CA ASP A 178 -44.52 30.12 -5.52
C ASP A 178 -44.01 28.67 -5.57
N ALA A 179 -44.46 27.90 -6.56
CA ALA A 179 -43.94 26.55 -6.80
C ALA A 179 -42.48 26.56 -7.26
N LEU A 180 -42.07 27.53 -8.09
CA LEU A 180 -40.66 27.68 -8.51
C LEU A 180 -39.75 28.01 -7.33
N GLU A 181 -40.13 28.97 -6.48
CA GLU A 181 -39.33 29.35 -5.30
C GLU A 181 -39.23 28.19 -4.29
N LEU A 182 -40.32 27.45 -4.05
CA LEU A 182 -40.28 26.27 -3.19
C LEU A 182 -39.27 25.21 -3.68
N LEU A 183 -39.23 24.96 -4.99
CA LEU A 183 -38.28 24.00 -5.57
C LEU A 183 -36.83 24.49 -5.56
N LYS A 184 -36.62 25.80 -5.74
CA LYS A 184 -35.29 26.41 -5.58
C LYS A 184 -34.79 26.24 -4.15
N ASP A 185 -35.65 26.46 -3.15
CA ASP A 185 -35.33 26.22 -1.75
C ASP A 185 -35.03 24.75 -1.47
N GLU A 186 -35.80 23.80 -2.01
CA GLU A 186 -35.52 22.35 -1.91
C GLU A 186 -34.11 22.01 -2.45
N VAL A 187 -33.73 22.57 -3.60
CA VAL A 187 -32.41 22.35 -4.22
C VAL A 187 -31.28 22.93 -3.36
N LEU A 188 -31.44 24.17 -2.89
CA LEU A 188 -30.44 24.86 -2.06
C LEU A 188 -30.24 24.13 -0.73
N ASP A 189 -31.31 23.76 -0.07
CA ASP A 189 -31.30 23.05 1.21
C ASP A 189 -30.67 21.65 1.08
N ALA A 190 -30.97 20.92 0.01
CA ALA A 190 -30.27 19.67 -0.33
C ALA A 190 -28.77 19.89 -0.56
N SER A 191 -28.39 20.95 -1.29
CA SER A 191 -26.97 21.27 -1.53
C SER A 191 -26.23 21.66 -0.26
N ILE A 192 -26.86 22.42 0.65
CA ILE A 192 -26.25 22.83 1.93
C ILE A 192 -26.03 21.64 2.84
N ARG A 193 -26.99 20.69 2.89
CA ARG A 193 -26.84 19.45 3.67
C ARG A 193 -25.80 18.50 3.11
N LEU A 194 -25.58 18.52 1.79
CA LEU A 194 -24.62 17.65 1.13
C LEU A 194 -23.16 18.01 1.47
N ALA A 195 -22.84 19.31 1.54
CA ALA A 195 -21.47 19.79 1.77
C ALA A 195 -20.75 19.17 2.99
N PRO A 196 -21.32 19.15 4.22
CA PRO A 196 -20.66 18.54 5.36
C PRO A 196 -20.49 17.02 5.24
N LEU A 197 -21.37 16.33 4.49
CA LEU A 197 -21.27 14.89 4.27
C LEU A 197 -20.12 14.56 3.32
N GLU A 198 -19.96 15.32 2.23
CA GLU A 198 -18.84 15.20 1.29
C GLU A 198 -17.51 15.47 1.98
N ASP A 199 -17.43 16.52 2.81
CA ASP A 199 -16.23 16.83 3.59
C ASP A 199 -15.90 15.70 4.59
N ALA A 200 -16.90 15.19 5.30
CA ALA A 200 -16.73 14.10 6.26
C ALA A 200 -16.29 12.79 5.57
N LEU A 201 -16.81 12.50 4.37
CA LEU A 201 -16.42 11.36 3.55
C LEU A 201 -14.94 11.46 3.16
N ALA A 202 -14.53 12.58 2.57
CA ALA A 202 -13.15 12.81 2.14
C ALA A 202 -12.17 12.72 3.33
N GLN A 203 -12.54 13.31 4.47
CA GLN A 203 -11.75 13.22 5.70
C GLN A 203 -11.65 11.78 6.23
N SER A 204 -12.75 11.02 6.23
CA SER A 204 -12.77 9.64 6.73
C SER A 204 -11.86 8.72 5.91
N ILE A 205 -11.87 8.85 4.58
CA ILE A 205 -11.00 8.07 3.70
C ILE A 205 -9.53 8.46 3.91
N ALA A 206 -9.23 9.76 3.91
CA ALA A 206 -7.87 10.26 4.08
C ALA A 206 -7.28 9.86 5.45
N GLN A 207 -8.09 9.94 6.52
CA GLN A 207 -7.65 9.55 7.86
C GLN A 207 -7.40 8.06 7.96
N THR A 208 -8.33 7.22 7.46
CA THR A 208 -8.18 5.76 7.47
C THR A 208 -6.89 5.32 6.74
N ALA A 209 -6.59 5.95 5.60
CA ALA A 209 -5.36 5.66 4.87
C ALA A 209 -4.09 6.10 5.61
N ARG A 210 -4.11 7.27 6.28
CA ARG A 210 -2.99 7.76 7.10
C ARG A 210 -2.73 6.86 8.30
N ASP A 211 -3.78 6.45 9.01
CA ASP A 211 -3.66 5.59 10.19
C ASP A 211 -3.03 4.24 9.82
N LEU A 212 -3.49 3.64 8.71
CA LEU A 212 -2.92 2.40 8.20
C LEU A 212 -1.47 2.60 7.71
N ALA A 213 -1.15 3.73 7.08
CA ALA A 213 0.22 4.05 6.69
C ALA A 213 1.15 4.19 7.91
N VAL A 214 0.72 4.85 8.98
CA VAL A 214 1.50 4.97 10.24
C VAL A 214 1.80 3.59 10.83
N LEU A 215 0.81 2.69 10.87
CA LEU A 215 1.01 1.33 11.30
C LEU A 215 2.03 0.58 10.42
N LEU A 216 1.91 0.69 9.09
CA LEU A 216 2.84 0.08 8.15
C LEU A 216 4.27 0.62 8.31
N TYR A 217 4.43 1.92 8.56
CA TYR A 217 5.75 2.51 8.84
C TYR A 217 6.33 2.02 10.17
N ALA A 218 5.51 1.90 11.22
CA ALA A 218 5.96 1.36 12.50
C ALA A 218 6.44 -0.09 12.36
N VAL A 219 5.69 -0.94 11.63
CA VAL A 219 6.10 -2.33 11.34
C VAL A 219 7.39 -2.36 10.52
N GLN A 220 7.53 -1.52 9.50
CA GLN A 220 8.76 -1.42 8.71
C GLN A 220 9.97 -0.99 9.55
N ALA A 221 9.80 -0.03 10.47
CA ALA A 221 10.86 0.41 11.37
C ALA A 221 11.32 -0.74 12.29
N LEU A 222 10.38 -1.55 12.80
CA LEU A 222 10.71 -2.73 13.60
C LEU A 222 11.45 -3.80 12.78
N LEU A 223 11.03 -4.05 11.53
CA LEU A 223 11.72 -4.99 10.64
C LEU A 223 13.13 -4.48 10.28
N ALA A 224 13.29 -3.20 10.01
CA ALA A 224 14.59 -2.59 9.75
C ALA A 224 15.52 -2.70 10.96
N LEU A 225 15.01 -2.45 12.17
CA LEU A 225 15.78 -2.63 13.41
C LEU A 225 16.18 -4.10 13.59
N SER A 226 15.29 -5.05 13.27
CA SER A 226 15.59 -6.47 13.35
C SER A 226 16.74 -6.88 12.41
N LEU A 227 16.80 -6.29 11.20
CA LEU A 227 17.90 -6.51 10.25
C LEU A 227 19.23 -5.98 10.79
N VAL A 228 19.23 -4.80 11.41
CA VAL A 228 20.44 -4.21 12.02
C VAL A 228 20.94 -5.10 13.16
N VAL A 229 20.04 -5.52 14.06
CA VAL A 229 20.39 -6.42 15.16
C VAL A 229 20.96 -7.73 14.64
N ALA A 230 20.32 -8.32 13.63
CA ALA A 230 20.76 -9.58 13.05
C ALA A 230 22.10 -9.45 12.31
N ALA A 231 22.34 -8.35 11.60
CA ALA A 231 23.63 -8.05 10.97
C ALA A 231 24.77 -7.92 11.99
N VAL A 232 24.52 -7.24 13.12
CA VAL A 232 25.49 -7.14 14.22
C VAL A 232 25.77 -8.51 14.83
N GLN A 233 24.74 -9.33 15.07
CA GLN A 233 24.91 -10.69 15.58
C GLN A 233 25.71 -11.58 14.62
N LEU A 234 25.42 -11.51 13.31
CA LEU A 234 26.13 -12.24 12.28
C LEU A 234 27.61 -11.83 12.20
N SER A 235 27.88 -10.52 12.19
CA SER A 235 29.24 -9.98 12.20
C SER A 235 30.03 -10.45 13.43
N ARG A 236 29.42 -10.39 14.63
CA ARG A 236 30.03 -10.91 15.86
C ARG A 236 30.34 -12.41 15.78
N ARG A 237 29.44 -13.21 15.22
CA ARG A 237 29.65 -14.66 15.02
C ARG A 237 30.78 -14.95 14.04
N ILE A 238 30.85 -14.21 12.93
CA ILE A 238 31.92 -14.35 11.92
C ILE A 238 33.27 -13.98 12.53
N LEU A 239 33.37 -12.84 13.24
CA LEU A 239 34.60 -12.41 13.90
C LEU A 239 35.04 -13.38 15.01
N ALA A 240 34.10 -13.95 15.77
CA ALA A 240 34.40 -14.96 16.77
C ALA A 240 34.96 -16.24 16.14
N ARG A 241 34.32 -16.75 15.06
CA ARG A 241 34.80 -17.92 14.31
C ARG A 241 36.18 -17.67 13.69
N GLY A 242 36.40 -16.50 13.10
CA GLY A 242 37.69 -16.11 12.51
C GLY A 242 38.83 -16.14 13.51
N ARG A 243 38.61 -15.61 14.73
CA ARG A 243 39.61 -15.67 15.82
C ARG A 243 39.94 -17.10 16.23
N GLN A 244 38.97 -18.01 16.22
CA GLN A 244 39.17 -19.40 16.60
C GLN A 244 39.93 -20.19 15.52
N VAL A 245 39.65 -19.92 14.24
CA VAL A 245 40.40 -20.49 13.11
C VAL A 245 41.86 -20.02 13.13
N GLU A 246 42.08 -18.72 13.34
CA GLU A 246 43.42 -18.13 13.45
C GLU A 246 44.23 -18.75 14.61
N GLN A 247 43.60 -18.94 15.77
CA GLN A 247 44.23 -19.61 16.92
C GLN A 247 44.62 -21.06 16.60
N ASN A 248 43.74 -21.82 15.96
CA ASN A 248 44.02 -23.20 15.57
C ASN A 248 45.16 -23.27 14.55
N PHE A 249 45.22 -22.33 13.60
CA PHE A 249 46.29 -22.28 12.60
C PHE A 249 47.65 -21.96 13.23
N ARG A 250 47.69 -21.02 14.19
CA ARG A 250 48.91 -20.68 14.95
C ARG A 250 49.40 -21.86 15.78
N GLU A 251 48.50 -22.56 16.47
CA GLU A 251 48.83 -23.74 17.27
C GLU A 251 49.40 -24.86 16.38
N LEU A 252 48.79 -25.12 15.22
CA LEU A 252 49.26 -26.13 14.27
C LEU A 252 50.64 -25.77 13.70
N SER A 253 50.83 -24.50 13.30
CA SER A 253 52.12 -24.00 12.79
C SER A 253 53.22 -24.12 13.83
N ARG A 254 52.91 -23.79 15.10
CA ARG A 254 53.86 -23.94 16.22
C ARG A 254 54.25 -25.40 16.45
N ARG A 255 53.30 -26.33 16.37
CA ARG A 255 53.58 -27.77 16.50
C ARG A 255 54.45 -28.29 15.35
N LEU A 256 54.23 -27.82 14.12
CA LEU A 256 55.05 -28.21 12.96
C LEU A 256 56.47 -27.64 13.05
N ASP A 257 56.64 -26.38 13.49
CA ASP A 257 57.96 -25.79 13.73
C ASP A 257 58.74 -26.58 14.81
N LEU A 258 58.08 -26.90 15.93
CA LEU A 258 58.67 -27.73 16.99
C LEU A 258 59.04 -29.14 16.50
N ALA A 259 58.18 -29.79 15.70
CA ALA A 259 58.46 -31.11 15.14
C ALA A 259 59.62 -31.07 14.12
N THR A 260 59.75 -29.98 13.36
CA THR A 260 60.85 -29.79 12.40
C THR A 260 62.17 -29.58 13.15
N ARG A 261 62.18 -28.72 14.18
CA ARG A 261 63.36 -28.51 15.04
C ARG A 261 63.75 -29.76 15.83
N GLY A 262 62.77 -30.50 16.34
CA GLY A 262 63.02 -31.79 16.99
C GLY A 262 63.47 -32.90 16.02
N SER A 263 63.23 -32.74 14.72
CA SER A 263 63.76 -33.63 13.68
C SER A 263 65.17 -33.24 13.23
N SER A 264 65.61 -32.00 13.49
CA SER A 264 67.01 -31.57 13.34
C SER A 264 67.86 -31.85 14.57
N ASP A 265 67.25 -32.26 15.70
CA ASP A 265 67.98 -32.93 16.77
C ASP A 265 68.17 -34.39 16.35
N GLY A 266 69.41 -34.75 15.99
CA GLY A 266 69.77 -36.04 15.41
C GLY A 266 69.16 -37.22 16.16
N PHE A 267 68.63 -38.19 15.41
CA PHE A 267 68.08 -39.41 15.97
C PHE A 267 69.23 -40.35 16.34
N TRP A 268 69.45 -40.58 17.64
CA TRP A 268 70.45 -41.54 18.13
C TRP A 268 69.76 -42.87 18.39
N ASP A 269 70.06 -43.88 17.59
CA ASP A 269 69.62 -45.25 17.84
C ASP A 269 70.82 -46.08 18.30
N TRP A 270 70.66 -46.74 19.46
CA TRP A 270 71.69 -47.58 20.07
C TRP A 270 71.25 -49.04 19.99
N ASP A 271 71.92 -49.82 19.14
CA ASP A 271 71.71 -51.27 19.10
C ASP A 271 72.63 -51.96 20.12
N LEU A 272 72.04 -52.41 21.24
CA LEU A 272 72.72 -53.09 22.34
C LEU A 272 73.37 -54.42 21.94
N SER A 273 72.91 -55.03 20.85
CA SER A 273 73.35 -56.35 20.38
C SER A 273 74.66 -56.29 19.59
N ARG A 274 74.91 -55.16 18.91
CA ARG A 274 76.02 -54.98 17.97
C ARG A 274 77.03 -53.91 18.40
N ARG A 275 76.76 -53.15 19.48
CA ARG A 275 77.59 -52.03 19.97
C ARG A 275 77.96 -51.04 18.84
N LEU A 276 77.01 -50.72 17.96
CA LEU A 276 77.19 -49.72 16.91
C LEU A 276 76.22 -48.58 17.14
N LEU A 277 76.75 -47.36 17.03
CA LEU A 277 76.03 -46.11 17.21
C LEU A 277 75.76 -45.52 15.82
N PHE A 278 74.50 -45.26 15.50
CA PHE A 278 74.14 -44.56 14.27
C PHE A 278 73.76 -43.11 14.61
N HIS A 279 74.37 -42.16 13.88
CA HIS A 279 74.06 -40.73 13.93
C HIS A 279 73.73 -40.28 12.50
N SER A 280 72.68 -39.48 12.34
CA SER A 280 72.49 -38.69 11.11
C SER A 280 72.67 -37.21 11.47
N ASP A 281 73.62 -36.55 10.82
CA ASP A 281 73.78 -35.09 10.85
C ASP A 281 72.57 -34.38 10.23
#